data_AF-A0A0K8UN15-F1
#
_entry.id   AF-A0A0K8UN15-F1
#
_cell.length_a   1.000
_cell.length_b   1.000
_cell.length_c   1.000
_cell.angle_alpha   90.00
_cell.angle_beta   90.00
_cell.angle_gamma   90.00
#
_symmetry.space_group_name_H-M   'P 1'
#
loop_
_entity.id
_entity.type
_entity.pdbx_description
1 polymer ?
#
loop_
_entity_poly.entity_id
_entity_poly.type
_entity_poly.pdbx_seq_one_letter_code
_entity_poly.pdbx_strand_id
1 'polypeptide(L)'
;MSICSGIFEDERLIELVENHEILYNKHCTGYKGAGEKTESWIKIGEELGLTAEECAKRWKSLRERYSRELKLVENNDNYVVEWPLFGAFSFLRQFVKQRQGRSILNEVNDEMLIQLVRDHDVLYQKSCLGLTSSSQKADAWFEISELMGITAEECSSRWRSLRERYTRELKQAETLSESNDDASLCVQWPLFNSLSFLRDSVKPRQ
;
A
#
# COMPACT_ATOMS: atom_id res chain seq x y z
N MET A 1 27.06 -21.99 -3.73
CA MET A 1 26.01 -22.93 -4.16
C MET A 1 24.64 -22.68 -3.48
N SER A 2 24.40 -21.52 -2.84
CA SER A 2 23.19 -21.30 -2.02
C SER A 2 21.99 -20.68 -2.75
N ILE A 3 22.19 -20.08 -3.94
CA ILE A 3 21.13 -19.35 -4.66
C ILE A 3 20.20 -20.31 -5.40
N CYS A 4 20.72 -21.42 -5.93
CA CYS A 4 19.90 -22.40 -6.66
C CYS A 4 18.90 -23.14 -5.77
N SER A 5 19.24 -23.46 -4.51
CA SER A 5 18.31 -24.13 -3.58
C SER A 5 17.05 -23.32 -3.36
N GLY A 6 17.21 -22.01 -3.11
CA GLY A 6 16.07 -21.12 -2.90
C GLY A 6 15.18 -20.96 -4.14
N ILE A 7 15.75 -21.01 -5.35
CA ILE A 7 14.97 -20.95 -6.60
C ILE A 7 14.13 -22.22 -6.78
N PHE A 8 14.69 -23.41 -6.53
CA PHE A 8 13.93 -24.67 -6.63
C PHE A 8 12.81 -24.75 -5.58
N GLU A 9 13.07 -24.30 -4.35
CA GLU A 9 12.05 -24.22 -3.30
C GLU A 9 10.93 -23.23 -3.67
N ASP A 10 11.28 -22.10 -4.30
CA ASP A 10 10.29 -21.14 -4.79
C ASP A 10 9.45 -21.70 -5.95
N GLU A 11 10.06 -22.40 -6.91
CA GLU A 11 9.35 -23.06 -8.01
C GLU A 11 8.33 -24.06 -7.46
N ARG A 12 8.75 -24.89 -6.50
CA ARG A 12 7.86 -25.87 -5.87
C ARG A 12 6.72 -25.18 -5.12
N LEU A 13 7.01 -24.09 -4.39
CA LEU A 13 5.99 -23.30 -3.72
C LEU A 13 4.96 -22.73 -4.72
N ILE A 14 5.41 -22.24 -5.88
CA ILE A 14 4.53 -21.68 -6.90
C ILE A 14 3.59 -22.75 -7.47
N GLU A 15 4.14 -23.92 -7.82
CA GLU A 15 3.38 -25.06 -8.35
C GLU A 15 2.31 -25.53 -7.33
N LEU A 16 2.68 -25.64 -6.06
CA LEU A 16 1.75 -26.02 -5.01
C LEU A 16 0.64 -24.98 -4.84
N VAL A 17 0.98 -23.69 -4.85
CA VAL A 17 -0.04 -22.64 -4.76
C VAL A 17 -0.95 -22.63 -5.98
N GLU A 18 -0.46 -22.92 -7.19
CA GLU A 18 -1.27 -23.05 -8.41
C GLU A 18 -2.38 -24.09 -8.25
N ASN A 19 -2.05 -25.24 -7.64
CA ASN A 19 -2.99 -26.33 -7.34
C ASN A 19 -4.04 -25.96 -6.26
N HIS A 20 -3.78 -24.92 -5.46
CA HIS A 20 -4.66 -24.44 -4.40
C HIS A 20 -5.34 -23.11 -4.76
N GLU A 21 -6.31 -23.17 -5.69
CA GLU A 21 -7.04 -22.00 -6.20
C GLU A 21 -7.59 -21.05 -5.12
N ILE A 22 -7.99 -21.58 -3.96
CA ILE A 22 -8.51 -20.80 -2.83
C ILE A 22 -7.54 -19.72 -2.32
N LEU A 23 -6.24 -19.86 -2.60
CA LEU A 23 -5.20 -18.91 -2.19
C LEU A 23 -5.14 -17.66 -3.07
N TYR A 24 -5.63 -17.73 -4.32
CA TYR A 24 -5.49 -16.64 -5.28
C TYR A 24 -6.75 -16.29 -6.06
N ASN A 25 -7.62 -17.27 -6.34
CA ASN A 25 -8.84 -17.11 -7.12
C ASN A 25 -10.01 -16.63 -6.24
N LYS A 26 -10.43 -15.37 -6.44
CA LYS A 26 -11.54 -14.75 -5.70
C LYS A 26 -12.91 -15.37 -5.98
N HIS A 27 -13.03 -16.13 -7.08
CA HIS A 27 -14.25 -16.80 -7.49
C HIS A 27 -14.36 -18.22 -6.93
N CYS A 28 -13.31 -18.72 -6.24
CA CYS A 28 -13.33 -20.04 -5.61
C CYS A 28 -14.31 -20.08 -4.42
N THR A 29 -15.13 -21.13 -4.36
CA THR A 29 -15.97 -21.45 -3.21
C THR A 29 -15.11 -21.62 -1.95
N GLY A 30 -15.41 -20.87 -0.89
CA GLY A 30 -14.59 -20.85 0.33
C GLY A 30 -13.50 -19.79 0.36
N TYR A 31 -13.29 -18.97 -0.69
CA TYR A 31 -12.28 -17.90 -0.70
C TYR A 31 -12.41 -16.88 0.45
N LYS A 32 -13.61 -16.68 1.01
CA LYS A 32 -13.81 -15.80 2.18
C LYS A 32 -13.50 -16.48 3.51
N GLY A 33 -13.40 -17.80 3.52
CA GLY A 33 -13.10 -18.60 4.70
C GLY A 33 -11.62 -18.50 5.07
N ALA A 34 -11.35 -18.02 6.29
CA ALA A 34 -9.99 -17.92 6.81
C ALA A 34 -9.42 -19.30 7.20
N GLY A 35 -10.29 -20.27 7.53
CA GLY A 35 -9.90 -21.63 7.92
C GLY A 35 -9.38 -22.43 6.74
N GLU A 36 -10.09 -22.41 5.62
CA GLU A 36 -9.80 -23.17 4.41
C GLU A 36 -8.51 -22.70 3.73
N LYS A 37 -8.20 -21.40 3.83
CA LYS A 37 -6.91 -20.85 3.42
C LYS A 37 -5.78 -21.33 4.32
N THR A 38 -6.00 -21.30 5.63
CA THR A 38 -5.01 -21.78 6.62
C THR A 38 -4.72 -23.26 6.39
N GLU A 39 -5.76 -24.08 6.16
CA GLU A 39 -5.60 -25.51 5.86
C GLU A 39 -4.80 -25.74 4.58
N SER A 40 -5.05 -24.94 3.53
CA SER A 40 -4.27 -25.02 2.29
C SER A 40 -2.80 -24.67 2.53
N TRP A 41 -2.51 -23.64 3.32
CA TRP A 41 -1.12 -23.30 3.68
C TRP A 41 -0.44 -24.38 4.53
N ILE A 42 -1.18 -25.04 5.42
CA ILE A 42 -0.66 -26.16 6.22
C ILE A 42 -0.23 -27.31 5.30
N LYS A 43 -1.09 -27.71 4.35
CA LYS A 43 -0.77 -28.79 3.38
C LYS A 43 0.47 -28.46 2.55
N ILE A 44 0.57 -27.23 2.05
CA ILE A 44 1.74 -26.76 1.31
C ILE A 44 3.00 -26.78 2.18
N GLY A 45 2.89 -26.34 3.44
CA GLY A 45 3.99 -26.37 4.40
C GLY A 45 4.50 -27.78 4.68
N GLU A 46 3.60 -28.73 4.92
CA GLU A 46 3.93 -30.14 5.13
C GLU A 46 4.72 -30.73 3.95
N GLU A 47 4.35 -30.38 2.72
CA GLU A 47 5.02 -30.86 1.52
C GLU A 47 6.40 -30.23 1.30
N LEU A 48 6.58 -28.97 1.70
CA LEU A 48 7.86 -28.26 1.60
C LEU A 48 8.76 -28.46 2.83
N GLY A 49 8.27 -29.11 3.88
CA GLY A 49 8.96 -29.19 5.17
C GLY A 49 9.07 -27.84 5.88
N LEU A 50 8.14 -26.91 5.61
CA LEU A 50 8.09 -25.55 6.15
C LEU A 50 6.79 -25.32 6.93
N THR A 51 6.73 -24.23 7.70
CA THR A 51 5.47 -23.82 8.34
C THR A 51 4.56 -23.10 7.35
N ALA A 52 3.25 -23.18 7.58
CA ALA A 52 2.23 -22.45 6.83
C ALA A 52 2.51 -20.94 6.75
N GLU A 53 3.05 -20.36 7.84
CA GLU A 53 3.39 -18.93 7.91
C GLU A 53 4.59 -18.57 7.02
N GLU A 54 5.63 -19.41 7.00
CA GLU A 54 6.79 -19.22 6.13
C GLU A 54 6.40 -19.29 4.65
N CYS A 55 5.61 -20.30 4.27
CA CYS A 55 5.08 -20.42 2.91
C CYS A 55 4.25 -19.20 2.51
N ALA A 56 3.33 -18.76 3.38
CA ALA A 56 2.48 -17.60 3.12
C ALA A 56 3.30 -16.30 2.99
N LYS A 57 4.31 -16.10 3.84
CA LYS A 57 5.22 -14.95 3.81
C LYS A 57 6.09 -14.96 2.55
N ARG A 58 6.62 -16.11 2.17
CA ARG A 58 7.43 -16.29 0.96
C ARG A 58 6.59 -16.03 -0.28
N TRP A 59 5.40 -16.62 -0.35
CA TRP A 59 4.44 -16.40 -1.43
C TRP A 59 4.05 -14.94 -1.58
N LYS A 60 3.74 -14.24 -0.47
CA LYS A 60 3.45 -12.80 -0.49
C LYS A 60 4.58 -12.02 -1.17
N SER A 61 5.81 -12.29 -0.79
CA SER A 61 7.00 -11.63 -1.34
C SER A 61 7.18 -11.92 -2.83
N LEU A 62 6.99 -13.17 -3.26
CA LEU A 62 7.05 -13.56 -4.67
C LEU A 62 5.94 -12.89 -5.49
N ARG A 63 4.69 -12.90 -4.99
CA ARG A 63 3.54 -12.28 -5.64
C ARG A 63 3.69 -10.75 -5.77
N GLU A 64 4.25 -10.10 -4.76
CA GLU A 64 4.57 -8.66 -4.82
C GLU A 64 5.63 -8.36 -5.88
N ARG A 65 6.64 -9.23 -6.05
CA ARG A 65 7.61 -9.12 -7.13
C ARG A 65 6.93 -9.33 -8.49
N TYR A 66 6.17 -10.41 -8.67
CA TYR A 66 5.43 -10.69 -9.91
C TYR A 66 4.54 -9.51 -10.33
N SER A 67 3.83 -8.90 -9.39
CA SER A 67 2.97 -7.74 -9.67
C SER A 67 3.76 -6.53 -10.17
N ARG A 68 5.00 -6.33 -9.69
CA ARG A 68 5.90 -5.27 -10.18
C ARG A 68 6.43 -5.57 -11.57
N GLU A 69 6.91 -6.79 -11.79
CA GLU A 69 7.43 -7.24 -13.09
C GLU A 69 6.33 -7.17 -14.17
N LEU A 70 5.12 -7.64 -13.86
CA LEU A 70 3.97 -7.60 -14.77
C LEU A 70 3.62 -6.15 -15.17
N LYS A 71 3.70 -5.20 -14.23
CA LYS A 71 3.49 -3.78 -14.52
C LYS A 71 4.57 -3.21 -15.45
N LEU A 72 5.82 -3.64 -15.33
CA LEU A 72 6.90 -3.20 -16.23
C LEU A 72 6.70 -3.74 -17.65
N VAL A 73 6.33 -5.02 -17.76
CA VAL A 73 6.01 -5.67 -19.05
C VAL A 73 4.82 -4.98 -19.72
N GLU A 74 3.76 -4.66 -18.98
CA GLU A 74 2.55 -4.05 -19.56
C GLU A 74 2.72 -2.57 -19.90
N ASN A 75 3.71 -1.87 -19.33
CA ASN A 75 3.99 -0.47 -19.63
C ASN A 75 5.10 -0.27 -20.68
N ASN A 76 5.92 -1.29 -20.95
CA ASN A 76 7.05 -1.19 -21.87
C ASN A 76 7.24 -2.52 -22.62
N ASP A 77 6.82 -2.52 -23.89
CA ASP A 77 6.90 -3.70 -24.77
C ASP A 77 8.33 -4.21 -24.98
N ASN A 78 9.35 -3.37 -24.76
CA ASN A 78 10.77 -3.76 -24.88
C ASN A 78 11.38 -4.24 -23.55
N TYR A 79 10.62 -4.30 -22.46
CA TYR A 79 11.12 -4.77 -21.17
C TYR A 79 11.34 -6.29 -21.17
N VAL A 80 12.56 -6.71 -20.88
CA VAL A 80 12.91 -8.12 -20.73
C VAL A 80 12.91 -8.48 -19.25
N VAL A 81 12.07 -9.45 -18.87
CA VAL A 81 12.01 -9.93 -17.50
C VAL A 81 13.17 -10.88 -17.23
N GLU A 82 14.13 -10.47 -16.40
CA GLU A 82 15.28 -11.30 -16.01
C GLU A 82 14.95 -12.30 -14.89
N TRP A 83 13.80 -12.17 -14.24
CA TRP A 83 13.42 -13.01 -13.12
C TRP A 83 12.97 -14.42 -13.58
N PRO A 84 13.71 -15.50 -13.24
CA PRO A 84 13.44 -16.83 -13.79
C PRO A 84 12.05 -17.39 -13.46
N LEU A 85 11.52 -17.03 -12.29
CA LEU A 85 10.21 -17.50 -11.82
C LEU A 85 9.03 -16.78 -12.46
N PHE A 86 9.25 -15.73 -13.25
CA PHE A 86 8.16 -14.92 -13.81
C PHE A 86 7.20 -15.77 -14.66
N GLY A 87 7.74 -16.71 -15.45
CA GLY A 87 6.94 -17.63 -16.27
C GLY A 87 6.04 -18.54 -15.43
N ALA A 88 6.55 -19.05 -14.30
CA ALA A 88 5.77 -19.92 -13.40
C ALA A 88 4.56 -19.22 -12.77
N PHE A 89 4.55 -17.88 -12.73
CA PHE A 89 3.42 -17.10 -12.23
C PHE A 89 2.32 -16.82 -13.28
N SER A 90 2.43 -17.34 -14.52
CA SER A 90 1.51 -17.00 -15.61
C SER A 90 0.04 -17.29 -15.28
N PHE A 91 -0.25 -18.33 -14.48
CA PHE A 91 -1.62 -18.66 -14.05
C PHE A 91 -2.29 -17.55 -13.24
N LEU A 92 -1.50 -16.73 -12.54
CA LEU A 92 -2.01 -15.60 -11.76
C LEU A 92 -2.37 -14.39 -12.61
N ARG A 93 -1.91 -14.31 -13.87
CA ARG A 93 -2.02 -13.09 -14.68
C ARG A 93 -3.45 -12.54 -14.73
N GLN A 94 -4.45 -13.41 -14.91
CA GLN A 94 -5.87 -13.02 -14.94
C GLN A 94 -6.45 -12.57 -13.58
N PHE A 95 -5.81 -12.96 -12.47
CA PHE A 95 -6.28 -12.68 -11.10
C PHE A 95 -5.54 -11.51 -10.44
N VAL A 96 -4.39 -11.11 -10.97
CA VAL A 96 -3.66 -9.93 -10.52
C VAL A 96 -4.34 -8.70 -11.11
N LYS A 97 -5.33 -8.17 -10.39
CA LYS A 97 -5.80 -6.81 -10.65
C LYS A 97 -4.63 -5.89 -10.36
N GLN A 98 -4.15 -5.19 -11.39
CA GLN A 98 -3.27 -4.04 -11.18
C GLN A 98 -3.98 -3.11 -10.20
N ARG A 99 -3.49 -3.06 -8.96
CA ARG A 99 -3.80 -1.92 -8.11
C ARG A 99 -3.16 -0.75 -8.85
N GLN A 100 -3.92 0.29 -9.15
CA GLN A 100 -3.37 1.57 -9.61
C GLN A 100 -2.43 2.06 -8.49
N GLY A 101 -1.20 1.56 -8.48
CA GLY A 101 -0.12 2.08 -7.67
C GLY A 101 0.25 3.40 -8.32
N ARG A 102 0.17 4.49 -7.51
CA ARG A 102 0.52 5.88 -7.85
C ARG A 102 1.31 5.95 -9.15
N SER A 103 0.72 6.55 -10.19
CA SER A 103 1.49 6.85 -11.38
C SER A 103 2.66 7.74 -10.95
N ILE A 104 3.88 7.37 -11.36
CA ILE A 104 5.06 8.23 -11.23
C ILE A 104 4.89 9.47 -12.13
N LEU A 105 4.00 9.40 -13.12
CA LEU A 105 3.69 10.48 -14.05
C LEU A 105 2.73 11.54 -13.49
N ASN A 106 2.05 11.27 -12.36
CA ASN A 106 1.25 12.26 -11.63
C ASN A 106 1.79 12.36 -10.20
N GLU A 107 3.06 12.74 -10.03
CA GLU A 107 3.52 13.23 -8.73
C GLU A 107 2.77 14.52 -8.42
N VAL A 108 1.60 14.35 -7.79
CA VAL A 108 0.89 15.42 -7.10
C VAL A 108 1.94 16.09 -6.21
N ASN A 109 2.25 17.36 -6.50
CA ASN A 109 3.21 18.12 -5.72
C ASN A 109 2.67 18.25 -4.29
N ASP A 110 3.16 17.40 -3.40
CA ASP A 110 2.64 17.27 -2.04
C ASP A 110 2.78 18.58 -1.27
N GLU A 111 3.84 19.35 -1.50
CA GLU A 111 4.06 20.64 -0.85
C GLU A 111 2.98 21.64 -1.26
N MET A 112 2.71 21.72 -2.56
CA MET A 112 1.64 22.58 -3.10
C MET A 112 0.27 22.13 -2.60
N LEU A 113 -0.01 20.82 -2.59
CA LEU A 113 -1.27 20.29 -2.06
C LEU A 113 -1.44 20.61 -0.57
N ILE A 114 -0.39 20.46 0.23
CA ILE A 114 -0.42 20.79 1.67
C ILE A 114 -0.70 22.27 1.87
N GLN A 115 -0.06 23.15 1.08
CA GLN A 115 -0.26 24.59 1.17
C GLN A 115 -1.69 24.98 0.78
N LEU A 116 -2.19 24.46 -0.34
CA LEU A 116 -3.57 24.72 -0.77
C LEU A 116 -4.60 24.21 0.25
N VAL A 117 -4.41 23.01 0.81
CA VAL A 117 -5.32 22.49 1.84
C VAL A 117 -5.24 23.30 3.14
N ARG A 118 -4.07 23.83 3.50
CA ARG A 118 -3.91 24.73 4.65
C ARG A 118 -4.73 26.01 4.49
N ASP A 119 -4.83 26.53 3.27
CA ASP A 119 -5.63 27.73 2.97
C ASP A 119 -7.15 27.43 2.92
N HIS A 120 -7.55 26.15 2.93
CA HIS A 120 -8.95 25.69 2.94
C HIS A 120 -9.29 24.93 4.24
N ASP A 121 -9.50 25.69 5.31
CA ASP A 121 -9.75 25.18 6.66
C ASP A 121 -10.92 24.17 6.78
N VAL A 122 -11.94 24.33 5.94
CA VAL A 122 -13.09 23.43 5.78
C VAL A 122 -12.72 21.96 5.53
N LEU A 123 -11.52 21.69 5.00
CA LEU A 123 -11.04 20.35 4.65
C LEU A 123 -10.43 19.57 5.82
N TYR A 124 -10.00 20.26 6.88
CA TYR A 124 -9.31 19.64 8.01
C TYR A 124 -9.83 20.07 9.39
N GLN A 125 -10.52 21.20 9.50
CA GLN A 125 -11.12 21.60 10.77
C GLN A 125 -12.36 20.76 11.10
N LYS A 126 -12.40 20.29 12.35
CA LYS A 126 -13.56 19.60 12.92
C LYS A 126 -14.56 20.66 13.36
N SER A 127 -15.44 21.08 12.46
CA SER A 127 -16.42 22.13 12.73
C SER A 127 -17.16 21.89 14.05
N CYS A 128 -16.98 22.79 15.02
CA CYS A 128 -17.63 22.76 16.33
C CYS A 128 -19.12 23.08 16.29
N LEU A 129 -19.65 23.51 15.13
CA LEU A 129 -21.04 23.91 14.94
C LEU A 129 -21.84 22.99 14.00
N GLY A 130 -21.27 21.87 13.52
CA GLY A 130 -21.99 20.92 12.66
C GLY A 130 -22.39 21.44 11.27
N LEU A 131 -21.88 22.61 10.87
CA LEU A 131 -22.29 23.31 9.63
C LEU A 131 -21.34 23.13 8.44
N THR A 132 -20.24 22.37 8.55
CA THR A 132 -19.43 22.09 7.34
C THR A 132 -20.19 21.10 6.46
N SER A 133 -20.91 21.66 5.50
CA SER A 133 -21.72 20.88 4.57
C SER A 133 -20.81 20.08 3.63
N SER A 134 -21.31 18.94 3.14
CA SER A 134 -20.63 18.17 2.11
C SER A 134 -20.38 19.00 0.83
N SER A 135 -21.18 20.04 0.60
CA SER A 135 -21.03 20.98 -0.52
C SER A 135 -19.75 21.80 -0.39
N GLN A 136 -19.54 22.46 0.75
CA GLN A 136 -18.37 23.33 0.94
C GLN A 136 -17.04 22.58 0.83
N LYS A 137 -17.01 21.30 1.24
CA LYS A 137 -15.83 20.44 1.04
C LYS A 137 -15.65 20.08 -0.43
N ALA A 138 -16.74 19.83 -1.16
CA ALA A 138 -16.68 19.56 -2.59
C ALA A 138 -16.17 20.79 -3.36
N ASP A 139 -16.67 21.98 -3.02
CA ASP A 139 -16.25 23.26 -3.61
C ASP A 139 -14.75 23.52 -3.35
N ALA A 140 -14.29 23.35 -2.11
CA ALA A 140 -12.87 23.48 -1.78
C ALA A 140 -11.99 22.47 -2.53
N TRP A 141 -12.42 21.21 -2.68
CA TRP A 141 -11.67 20.25 -3.49
C TRP A 141 -11.66 20.60 -4.97
N PHE A 142 -12.75 21.16 -5.49
CA PHE A 142 -12.85 21.63 -6.87
C PHE A 142 -11.86 22.77 -7.13
N GLU A 143 -11.82 23.79 -6.27
CA GLU A 143 -10.87 24.90 -6.38
C GLU A 143 -9.41 24.43 -6.33
N ILE A 144 -9.07 23.54 -5.40
CA ILE A 144 -7.73 22.95 -5.32
C ILE A 144 -7.39 22.15 -6.57
N SER A 145 -8.37 21.43 -7.14
CA SER A 145 -8.19 20.61 -8.33
C SER A 145 -7.84 21.45 -9.56
N GLU A 146 -8.52 22.59 -9.73
CA GLU A 146 -8.24 23.56 -10.80
C GLU A 146 -6.82 24.14 -10.69
N LEU A 147 -6.37 24.44 -9.46
CA LEU A 147 -5.02 24.97 -9.21
C LEU A 147 -3.92 23.92 -9.39
N MET A 148 -4.21 22.66 -9.12
CA MET A 148 -3.25 21.55 -9.23
C MET A 148 -3.21 20.93 -10.63
N GLY A 149 -4.21 21.21 -11.48
CA GLY A 149 -4.34 20.60 -12.80
C GLY A 149 -4.62 19.09 -12.76
N ILE A 150 -5.21 18.59 -11.67
CA ILE A 150 -5.61 17.18 -11.48
C ILE A 150 -7.03 17.13 -10.95
N THR A 151 -7.63 15.95 -10.81
CA THR A 151 -9.01 15.84 -10.33
C THR A 151 -9.14 16.03 -8.81
N ALA A 152 -10.30 16.52 -8.36
CA ALA A 152 -10.66 16.62 -6.94
C ALA A 152 -10.56 15.27 -6.19
N GLU A 153 -10.84 14.17 -6.88
CA GLU A 153 -10.69 12.82 -6.32
C GLU A 153 -9.21 12.47 -6.07
N GLU A 154 -8.32 12.82 -7.01
CA GLU A 154 -6.87 12.64 -6.84
C GLU A 154 -6.31 13.51 -5.70
N CYS A 155 -6.69 14.80 -5.63
CA CYS A 155 -6.32 15.70 -4.53
C CYS A 155 -6.74 15.14 -3.17
N SER A 156 -8.02 14.77 -3.03
CA SER A 156 -8.59 14.30 -1.76
C SER A 156 -8.04 12.92 -1.35
N SER A 157 -7.77 12.03 -2.31
CA SER A 157 -7.11 10.75 -2.11
C SER A 157 -5.66 10.93 -1.65
N ARG A 158 -4.91 11.81 -2.31
CA ARG A 158 -3.52 12.12 -1.93
C ARG A 158 -3.43 12.73 -0.55
N TRP A 159 -4.31 13.68 -0.23
CA TRP A 159 -4.41 14.30 1.09
C TRP A 159 -4.74 13.29 2.19
N ARG A 160 -5.62 12.32 1.93
CA ARG A 160 -5.90 11.23 2.89
C ARG A 160 -4.63 10.46 3.22
N SER A 161 -3.83 10.07 2.23
CA SER A 161 -2.56 9.37 2.46
C SER A 161 -1.55 10.22 3.24
N LEU A 162 -1.47 11.52 2.97
CA LEU A 162 -0.58 12.44 3.69
C LEU A 162 -0.97 12.53 5.18
N ARG A 163 -2.27 12.66 5.47
CA ARG A 163 -2.77 12.67 6.85
C ARG A 163 -2.52 11.36 7.58
N GLU A 164 -2.78 10.22 6.95
CA GLU A 164 -2.52 8.89 7.54
C GLU A 164 -1.04 8.71 7.90
N ARG A 165 -0.14 9.14 7.01
CA ARG A 165 1.29 9.15 7.29
C ARG A 165 1.63 10.08 8.45
N TYR A 166 1.16 11.32 8.45
CA TYR A 166 1.39 12.28 9.53
C TYR A 166 0.95 11.73 10.90
N THR A 167 -0.22 11.10 10.99
CA THR A 167 -0.70 10.48 12.24
C THR A 167 0.22 9.35 12.72
N ARG A 168 0.78 8.55 11.80
CA ARG A 168 1.73 7.49 12.15
C ARG A 168 3.05 8.06 12.67
N GLU A 169 3.59 9.07 11.99
CA GLU A 169 4.83 9.76 12.40
C GLU A 169 4.63 10.45 13.77
N LEU A 170 3.46 11.04 14.03
CA LEU A 170 3.14 11.64 15.33
C LEU A 170 3.16 10.60 16.46
N LYS A 171 2.51 9.44 16.25
CA LYS A 171 2.53 8.32 17.21
C LYS A 171 3.94 7.78 17.42
N GLN A 172 4.73 7.67 16.36
CA GLN A 172 6.10 7.19 16.45
C GLN A 172 6.98 8.17 17.26
N ALA A 173 6.81 9.48 17.06
CA ALA A 173 7.49 10.51 17.84
C ALA A 173 7.10 10.48 19.33
N GLU A 174 5.82 10.21 19.65
CA GLU A 174 5.36 10.02 21.03
C GLU A 174 6.03 8.80 21.70
N THR A 175 6.08 7.64 21.00
CA THR A 175 6.70 6.43 21.54
C THR A 175 8.22 6.52 21.70
N LEU A 176 8.90 7.29 20.84
CA LEU A 176 10.36 7.49 20.92
C LEU A 176 10.75 8.46 22.04
N SER A 177 9.86 9.36 22.44
CA SER A 177 10.06 10.26 23.60
C SER A 177 10.20 9.49 24.93
N GLU A 178 9.80 8.22 24.99
CA GLU A 178 9.84 7.39 26.19
C GLU A 178 11.09 6.47 26.24
N SER A 179 11.85 6.38 25.15
CA SER A 179 13.06 5.54 25.02
C SER A 179 14.29 6.40 24.73
N ASN A 180 15.21 6.52 25.69
CA ASN A 180 16.42 7.36 25.63
C ASN A 180 17.54 6.90 24.67
N ASP A 181 17.24 6.29 23.52
CA ASP A 181 18.26 5.85 22.57
C ASP A 181 18.21 6.58 21.21
N ASP A 182 19.34 7.23 20.91
CA ASP A 182 19.84 7.78 19.65
C ASP A 182 18.81 8.22 18.59
N ALA A 183 18.32 9.45 18.76
CA ALA A 183 17.36 10.15 17.90
C ALA A 183 17.88 10.48 16.47
N SER A 184 19.05 9.98 16.08
CA SER A 184 19.80 10.47 14.91
C SER A 184 19.54 9.73 13.60
N LEU A 185 18.73 8.65 13.60
CA LEU A 185 18.43 7.86 12.39
C LEU A 185 16.96 7.94 11.90
N CYS A 186 16.09 8.68 12.59
CA CYS A 186 14.76 8.95 12.05
C CYS A 186 14.91 10.03 10.98
N VAL A 187 14.98 9.62 9.70
CA VAL A 187 14.81 10.52 8.55
C VAL A 187 13.44 11.17 8.70
N GLN A 188 13.41 12.31 9.39
CA GLN A 188 12.19 13.07 9.61
C GLN A 188 11.60 13.35 8.23
N TRP A 189 10.39 12.84 8.01
CA TRP A 189 9.69 13.01 6.75
C TRP A 189 9.63 14.52 6.42
N PRO A 190 10.16 14.98 5.27
CA PRO A 190 10.35 16.42 5.02
C PRO A 190 9.08 17.25 5.13
N LEU A 191 7.92 16.65 4.81
CA LEU A 191 6.60 17.29 4.88
C LEU A 191 6.00 17.31 6.29
N PHE A 192 6.63 16.66 7.28
CA PHE A 192 6.11 16.55 8.64
C PHE A 192 5.86 17.94 9.26
N ASN A 193 6.79 18.87 9.09
CA ASN A 193 6.65 20.24 9.57
C ASN A 193 5.55 21.01 8.80
N SER A 194 5.44 20.77 7.50
CA SER A 194 4.39 21.38 6.66
C SER A 194 2.98 20.95 7.06
N LEU A 195 2.82 19.79 7.68
CA LEU A 195 1.55 19.26 8.20
C LEU A 195 1.29 19.57 9.69
N SER A 196 2.19 20.30 10.35
CA SER A 196 2.10 20.60 11.79
C SER A 196 0.82 21.36 12.20
N PHE A 197 0.20 22.11 11.27
CA PHE A 197 -1.08 22.79 11.50
C PHE A 197 -2.23 21.84 11.81
N LEU A 198 -2.08 20.54 11.53
CA LEU A 198 -3.07 19.53 11.87
C LEU A 198 -3.03 19.11 13.34
N ARG A 199 -1.96 19.41 14.10
CA ARG A 199 -1.74 18.94 15.47
C ARG A 199 -2.90 19.29 16.42
N ASP A 200 -3.48 20.48 16.27
CA ASP A 200 -4.60 20.93 17.12
C ASP A 200 -5.97 20.35 16.70
N SER A 201 -6.09 19.93 15.43
CA SER A 201 -7.31 19.33 14.84
C SER A 201 -7.38 17.81 15.02
N VAL A 202 -6.23 17.15 15.21
CA VAL A 202 -6.07 15.69 15.38
C VAL A 202 -5.88 15.39 16.88
N LYS A 203 -6.86 15.74 17.71
CA LYS A 203 -6.89 15.19 19.08
C LYS A 203 -7.28 13.69 19.00
N PRO A 204 -6.55 12.78 19.66
CA PRO A 204 -6.96 11.40 19.80
C PRO A 204 -8.39 11.34 20.35
N ARG A 205 -9.22 10.41 19.84
CA ARG A 205 -10.45 10.06 20.56
C ARG A 205 -10.02 9.57 21.95
N GLN A 206 -10.40 10.30 22.99
CA GLN A 206 -10.47 9.75 24.36
C GLN A 206 -11.54 8.66 24.40
#